data_AF-A0A4R1Q229-F1
#
_entry.id   AF-A0A4R1Q229-F1
#
_cell.length_a   1.000
_cell.length_b   1.000
_cell.length_c   1.000
_cell.angle_alpha   90.00
_cell.angle_beta   90.00
_cell.angle_gamma   90.00
#
_symmetry.space_group_name_H-M   'P 1'
#
loop_
_entity.id
_entity.type
_entity.pdbx_description
1 polymer ?
#
loop_
_entity_poly.entity_id
_entity_poly.type
_entity_poly.pdbx_seq_one_letter_code
_entity_poly.pdbx_strand_id
1 'polypeptide(L)'
;MAGKQYGAAAAYEKKLKRVMERFKVTEYDWNYDRHGGYVDVTYMGEKYRFEHTVAKAVEKGQKISFGSDAFAQVVLALEALARLSERGIYDFGQLSQGFKMLPAAIVIPDFFKTLGFAQIPTLEECKNQYKELIKTAHPDVGGSVEEFKKLTEAKRLAEDYFKGEQNEFS
;
A
#
# COMPACT_ATOMS: atom_id res chain seq x y z
N MET A 1 10.29 -1.80 22.54
CA MET A 1 9.37 -1.09 21.62
C MET A 1 10.11 0.13 21.10
N ALA A 2 10.02 0.44 19.80
CA ALA A 2 10.60 1.67 19.27
C ALA A 2 9.85 2.87 19.87
N GLY A 3 10.58 3.87 20.35
CA GLY A 3 10.00 5.11 20.84
C GLY A 3 9.33 5.89 19.71
N LYS A 4 8.46 6.85 20.07
CA LYS A 4 7.82 7.74 19.10
C LYS A 4 8.88 8.47 18.27
N GLN A 5 8.83 8.33 16.94
CA GLN A 5 9.86 8.88 16.07
C GLN A 5 9.60 10.35 15.69
N TYR A 6 8.32 10.76 15.68
CA TYR A 6 7.91 12.10 15.31
C TYR A 6 7.36 12.89 16.52
N GLY A 7 7.29 14.21 16.37
CA GLY A 7 6.75 15.10 17.40
C GLY A 7 5.25 14.85 17.72
N ALA A 8 4.65 15.72 18.52
CA ALA A 8 3.21 15.66 18.79
C ALA A 8 2.39 15.72 17.49
N ALA A 9 1.32 14.92 17.38
CA ALA A 9 0.48 14.86 16.18
C ALA A 9 -0.12 16.24 15.84
N ALA A 10 -0.51 17.01 16.86
CA ALA A 10 -0.98 18.39 16.73
C ALA A 10 0.01 19.33 15.99
N ALA A 11 1.32 19.05 16.04
CA ALA A 11 2.30 19.82 15.26
C ALA A 11 2.18 19.53 13.76
N TYR A 12 1.88 18.29 13.40
CA TYR A 12 1.67 17.87 12.01
C TYR A 12 0.29 18.27 11.49
N GLU A 13 -0.74 18.33 12.32
CA GLU A 13 -2.04 18.93 11.94
C GLU A 13 -1.90 20.41 11.58
N LYS A 14 -1.19 21.19 12.40
CA LYS A 14 -0.89 22.60 12.10
C LYS A 14 -0.06 22.75 10.83
N LYS A 15 0.89 21.84 10.61
CA LYS A 15 1.71 21.81 9.40
C LYS A 15 0.88 21.47 8.16
N LEU A 16 -0.02 20.49 8.26
CA LEU A 16 -0.94 20.10 7.20
C LEU A 16 -1.77 21.29 6.74
N LYS A 17 -2.32 22.08 7.67
CA LYS A 17 -3.07 23.30 7.35
C LYS A 17 -2.25 24.28 6.48
N ARG A 18 -0.99 24.53 6.85
CA ARG A 18 -0.07 25.37 6.05
C ARG A 18 0.25 24.76 4.69
N VAL A 19 0.36 23.44 4.59
CA VAL A 19 0.60 22.76 3.30
C VAL A 19 -0.60 22.91 2.38
N MET A 20 -1.82 22.79 2.90
CA MET A 20 -3.04 22.99 2.12
C MET A 20 -3.20 24.42 1.62
N GLU A 21 -2.86 25.42 2.46
CA GLU A 21 -2.78 26.83 2.04
C GLU A 21 -1.80 27.03 0.87
N ARG A 22 -0.62 26.39 0.92
CA ARG A 22 0.40 26.46 -0.15
C ARG A 22 -0.09 25.83 -1.46
N PHE A 23 -0.83 24.72 -1.37
CA PHE A 23 -1.48 24.11 -2.53
C PHE A 23 -2.74 24.84 -3.01
N LYS A 24 -3.22 25.84 -2.26
CA LYS A 24 -4.51 26.51 -2.50
C LYS A 24 -5.69 25.53 -2.50
N VAL A 25 -5.63 24.51 -1.64
CA VAL A 25 -6.71 23.55 -1.41
C VAL A 25 -7.60 24.07 -0.28
N THR A 26 -8.91 24.10 -0.52
CA THR A 26 -9.92 24.48 0.48
C THR A 26 -10.67 23.29 1.06
N GLU A 27 -10.72 22.17 0.34
CA GLU A 27 -11.46 20.97 0.72
C GLU A 27 -10.47 19.83 0.98
N TYR A 28 -10.29 19.51 2.26
CA TYR A 28 -9.47 18.39 2.68
C TYR A 28 -9.98 17.84 4.02
N ASP A 29 -9.73 16.55 4.25
CA ASP A 29 -10.01 15.85 5.50
C ASP A 29 -8.81 15.00 5.90
N TRP A 30 -8.69 14.63 7.16
CA TRP A 30 -7.57 13.82 7.63
C TRP A 30 -7.95 13.03 8.88
N ASN A 31 -7.29 11.89 9.06
CA ASN A 31 -7.40 11.11 10.28
C ASN A 31 -6.11 10.34 10.54
N TYR A 32 -5.90 9.95 11.79
CA TYR A 32 -4.92 8.95 12.17
C TYR A 32 -5.41 8.15 13.37
N ASP A 33 -5.08 6.87 13.37
CA ASP A 33 -5.37 5.97 14.48
C ASP A 33 -4.06 5.34 15.00
N ARG A 34 -4.15 4.19 15.67
CA ARG A 34 -2.97 3.45 16.14
C ARG A 34 -2.20 2.74 15.02
N HIS A 35 -2.82 2.49 13.87
CA HIS A 35 -2.30 1.68 12.77
C HIS A 35 -1.79 2.52 11.58
N GLY A 36 -2.31 3.73 11.39
CA GLY A 36 -1.90 4.60 10.29
C GLY A 36 -2.56 5.97 10.32
N GLY A 37 -2.49 6.65 9.18
CA GLY A 37 -3.20 7.90 8.95
C GLY A 37 -3.30 8.24 7.47
N TYR A 38 -4.23 9.13 7.17
CA TYR A 38 -4.48 9.61 5.81
C TYR A 38 -4.78 11.10 5.76
N VAL A 39 -4.66 11.65 4.56
CA VAL A 39 -5.12 12.98 4.16
C VAL A 39 -5.87 12.84 2.85
N ASP A 40 -7.13 13.23 2.84
CA ASP A 40 -7.95 13.39 1.66
C ASP A 40 -7.92 14.84 1.20
N VAL A 41 -7.73 15.06 -0.10
CA VAL A 41 -7.58 16.38 -0.71
C VAL A 41 -8.45 16.42 -1.96
N THR A 42 -9.35 17.40 -2.06
CA THR A 42 -10.01 17.73 -3.33
C THR A 42 -9.20 18.82 -4.02
N TYR A 43 -8.66 18.52 -5.21
CA TYR A 43 -7.86 19.46 -5.99
C TYR A 43 -8.29 19.43 -7.46
N MET A 44 -8.60 20.61 -8.02
CA MET A 44 -9.12 20.75 -9.39
C MET A 44 -10.35 19.85 -9.70
N GLY A 45 -11.23 19.66 -8.70
CA GLY A 45 -12.43 18.82 -8.82
C GLY A 45 -12.20 17.32 -8.63
N GLU A 46 -10.95 16.90 -8.43
CA GLU A 46 -10.57 15.50 -8.26
C GLU A 46 -10.21 15.20 -6.80
N LYS A 47 -10.56 14.00 -6.33
CA LYS A 47 -10.25 13.56 -4.95
C LYS A 47 -9.01 12.69 -4.94
N TYR A 48 -8.09 13.03 -4.04
CA TYR A 48 -6.84 12.30 -3.80
C TYR A 48 -6.76 11.87 -2.34
N ARG A 49 -6.38 10.61 -2.10
CA ARG A 49 -6.06 10.10 -0.76
C ARG A 49 -4.58 9.80 -0.65
N PHE A 50 -3.92 10.46 0.29
CA PHE A 50 -2.55 10.18 0.69
C PHE A 50 -2.59 9.41 2.00
N GLU A 51 -2.24 8.13 1.98
CA GLU A 51 -2.31 7.28 3.16
C GLU A 51 -0.98 6.58 3.46
N HIS A 52 -0.76 6.34 4.75
CA HIS A 52 0.34 5.51 5.20
C HIS A 52 -0.03 4.72 6.44
N THR A 53 0.65 3.58 6.63
CA THR A 53 0.41 2.69 7.77
C THR A 53 1.74 2.27 8.38
N VAL A 54 1.70 1.91 9.66
CA VAL A 54 2.84 1.33 10.38
C VAL A 54 3.31 0.05 9.67
N ALA A 55 2.38 -0.79 9.20
CA ALA A 55 2.72 -2.00 8.46
C ALA A 55 3.52 -1.71 7.18
N LYS A 56 3.03 -0.80 6.32
CA LYS A 56 3.73 -0.38 5.09
C LYS A 56 5.11 0.21 5.40
N ALA A 57 5.24 0.96 6.49
CA ALA A 57 6.51 1.54 6.90
C ALA A 57 7.52 0.46 7.34
N VAL A 58 7.08 -0.50 8.16
CA VAL A 58 7.90 -1.62 8.63
C VAL A 58 8.36 -2.52 7.48
N GLU A 59 7.48 -2.82 6.51
CA GLU A 59 7.83 -3.55 5.28
C GLU A 59 8.95 -2.86 4.49
N LYS A 60 9.04 -1.52 4.56
CA LYS A 60 10.09 -0.71 3.94
C LYS A 60 11.28 -0.45 4.87
N GLY A 61 11.40 -1.19 5.97
CA GLY A 61 12.53 -1.10 6.91
C GLY A 61 12.50 0.13 7.83
N GLN A 62 11.39 0.87 7.87
CA GLN A 62 11.24 2.03 8.73
C GLN A 62 10.84 1.60 10.15
N LYS A 63 11.38 2.29 11.15
CA LYS A 63 11.19 1.95 12.57
C LYS A 63 10.16 2.84 13.25
N ILE A 64 8.94 2.87 12.71
CA ILE A 64 7.79 3.54 13.36
C ILE A 64 6.90 2.51 14.06
N SER A 65 6.16 2.97 15.06
CA SER A 65 5.24 2.09 15.82
C SER A 65 3.87 2.70 16.10
N PHE A 66 3.66 3.97 15.73
CA PHE A 66 2.41 4.68 15.98
C PHE A 66 1.79 5.14 14.66
N GLY A 67 0.47 5.02 14.50
CA GLY A 67 -0.22 5.56 13.33
C GLY A 67 -0.06 7.09 13.19
N SER A 68 0.11 7.81 14.30
CA SER A 68 0.47 9.23 14.27
C SER A 68 1.84 9.51 13.61
N ASP A 69 2.79 8.57 13.69
CA ASP A 69 4.08 8.68 12.98
C ASP A 69 3.86 8.47 11.47
N ALA A 70 3.01 7.52 11.08
CA ALA A 70 2.64 7.33 9.68
C ALA A 70 1.93 8.57 9.10
N PHE A 71 1.02 9.19 9.87
CA PHE A 71 0.41 10.46 9.52
C PHE A 71 1.43 11.59 9.37
N ALA A 72 2.37 11.71 10.31
CA ALA A 72 3.45 12.69 10.23
C ALA A 72 4.26 12.54 8.93
N GLN A 73 4.54 11.30 8.50
CA GLN A 73 5.21 11.03 7.23
C GLN A 73 4.38 11.46 6.01
N VAL A 74 3.07 11.23 6.01
CA VAL A 74 2.16 11.73 4.95
C VAL A 74 2.25 13.26 4.85
N VAL A 75 2.13 13.96 5.98
CA VAL A 75 2.17 15.43 6.01
C VAL A 75 3.53 15.96 5.52
N LEU A 76 4.63 15.32 5.91
CA LEU A 76 5.98 15.72 5.46
C LEU A 76 6.18 15.47 3.96
N ALA A 77 5.64 14.38 3.42
CA ALA A 77 5.68 14.11 1.98
C ALA A 77 4.90 15.17 1.20
N LEU A 78 3.70 15.53 1.65
CA LEU A 78 2.92 16.63 1.07
C LEU A 78 3.66 17.97 1.16
N GLU A 79 4.34 18.25 2.29
CA GLU A 79 5.16 19.44 2.43
C GLU A 79 6.31 19.47 1.40
N ALA A 80 6.94 18.33 1.13
CA ALA A 80 7.98 18.20 0.12
C ALA A 80 7.42 18.47 -1.29
N LEU A 81 6.25 17.91 -1.63
CA LEU A 81 5.57 18.19 -2.89
C LEU A 81 5.25 19.68 -3.06
N ALA A 82 4.75 20.34 -2.02
CA ALA A 82 4.52 21.79 -2.03
C ALA A 82 5.82 22.58 -2.26
N ARG A 83 6.94 22.15 -1.66
CA ARG A 83 8.25 22.77 -1.89
C ARG A 83 8.76 22.59 -3.32
N LEU A 84 8.47 21.46 -3.97
CA LEU A 84 8.83 21.25 -5.38
C LEU A 84 8.09 22.23 -6.28
N SER A 85 6.80 22.44 -6.02
CA SER A 85 5.96 23.38 -6.76
C SER A 85 6.39 24.84 -6.57
N GLU A 86 6.63 25.27 -5.34
CA GLU A 86 7.10 26.65 -5.07
C GLU A 86 8.48 26.96 -5.64
N ARG A 87 9.34 25.94 -5.77
CA ARG A 87 10.67 26.08 -6.38
C ARG A 87 10.61 26.03 -7.92
N GLY A 88 9.44 25.83 -8.51
CA GLY A 88 9.27 25.67 -9.95
C GLY A 88 9.91 24.40 -10.52
N ILE A 89 10.19 23.40 -9.68
CA ILE A 89 10.80 22.14 -10.14
C ILE A 89 9.74 21.28 -10.83
N TYR A 90 8.54 21.19 -10.24
CA TYR A 90 7.37 20.55 -10.83
C TYR A 90 6.10 21.23 -10.32
N ASP A 91 5.18 21.58 -11.22
CA ASP A 91 3.86 22.09 -10.82
C ASP A 91 3.00 20.98 -10.18
N PHE A 92 2.28 21.31 -9.10
CA PHE A 92 1.48 20.31 -8.39
C PHE A 92 0.30 19.81 -9.25
N GLY A 93 -0.30 20.66 -10.10
CA GLY A 93 -1.33 20.22 -11.03
C GLY A 93 -0.80 19.26 -12.09
N GLN A 94 0.42 19.46 -12.57
CA GLN A 94 1.08 18.49 -13.46
C GLN A 94 1.37 17.17 -12.72
N LEU A 95 1.85 17.23 -11.48
CA LEU A 95 2.09 16.03 -10.66
C LEU A 95 0.80 15.27 -10.35
N SER A 96 -0.30 15.98 -10.06
CA SER A 96 -1.58 15.37 -9.70
C SER A 96 -2.23 14.64 -10.89
N GLN A 97 -1.98 15.10 -12.12
CA GLN A 97 -2.35 14.35 -13.33
C GLN A 97 -1.55 13.05 -13.46
N GLY A 98 -0.25 13.08 -13.12
CA GLY A 98 0.57 11.87 -13.06
C GLY A 98 0.04 10.85 -12.06
N PHE A 99 -0.41 11.28 -10.87
CA PHE A 99 -1.03 10.38 -9.88
C PHE A 99 -2.30 9.69 -10.40
N LYS A 100 -3.10 10.38 -11.23
CA LYS A 100 -4.30 9.80 -11.85
C LYS A 100 -3.98 8.66 -12.81
N MET A 101 -2.78 8.68 -13.41
CA MET A 101 -2.33 7.65 -14.35
C MET A 101 -1.60 6.50 -13.65
N LEU A 102 -1.35 6.60 -12.33
CA LEU A 102 -0.76 5.47 -11.61
C LEU A 102 -1.76 4.33 -11.58
N PRO A 103 -1.35 3.09 -11.90
CA PRO A 103 -2.21 1.94 -11.70
C PRO A 103 -2.58 1.86 -10.21
N ALA A 104 -3.79 1.38 -9.91
CA ALA A 104 -4.14 1.03 -8.54
C ALA A 104 -3.01 0.16 -7.97
N ALA A 105 -2.60 0.45 -6.73
CA ALA A 105 -1.58 -0.36 -6.08
C ALA A 105 -2.05 -1.81 -6.12
N ILE A 106 -1.33 -2.65 -6.86
CA ILE A 106 -1.65 -4.06 -6.97
C ILE A 106 -1.36 -4.67 -5.60
N VAL A 107 -2.39 -4.80 -4.77
CA VAL A 107 -2.30 -5.53 -3.52
C VAL A 107 -2.26 -6.99 -3.92
N ILE A 108 -1.08 -7.61 -3.85
CA ILE A 108 -0.93 -9.03 -4.14
C ILE A 108 -1.64 -9.82 -3.04
N PRO A 109 -2.69 -10.61 -3.35
CA PRO A 109 -3.32 -11.46 -2.36
C PRO A 109 -2.34 -12.38 -1.62
N ASP A 110 -2.59 -12.62 -0.33
CA ASP A 110 -1.69 -13.42 0.51
C ASP A 110 -1.53 -14.87 0.04
N PHE A 111 -2.50 -15.41 -0.71
CA PHE A 111 -2.36 -16.72 -1.33
C PHE A 111 -1.29 -16.76 -2.43
N PHE A 112 -1.07 -15.68 -3.18
CA PHE A 112 0.06 -15.61 -4.12
C PHE A 112 1.39 -15.50 -3.39
N LYS A 113 1.45 -14.75 -2.28
CA LYS A 113 2.64 -14.70 -1.42
C LYS A 113 2.95 -16.08 -0.83
N THR A 114 1.92 -16.83 -0.43
CA THR A 114 2.05 -18.21 0.08
C THR A 114 2.64 -19.16 -0.97
N LEU A 115 2.37 -18.93 -2.25
CA LEU A 115 3.01 -19.65 -3.37
C LEU A 115 4.40 -19.10 -3.74
N GLY A 116 4.86 -18.03 -3.07
CA GLY A 116 6.18 -17.44 -3.28
C GLY A 116 6.24 -16.31 -4.31
N PHE A 117 5.10 -15.76 -4.74
CA PHE A 117 5.08 -14.68 -5.72
C PHE A 117 5.18 -13.28 -5.09
N ALA A 118 5.98 -12.43 -5.73
CA ALA A 118 6.16 -11.01 -5.40
C ALA A 118 5.37 -10.05 -6.33
N GLN A 119 4.59 -10.59 -7.26
CA GLN A 119 3.65 -9.89 -8.14
C GLN A 119 2.46 -10.82 -8.43
N ILE A 120 1.35 -10.32 -9.00
CA ILE A 120 0.26 -11.19 -9.45
C ILE A 120 0.78 -12.00 -10.65
N PRO A 121 0.89 -13.34 -10.53
CA PRO A 121 1.36 -14.21 -11.60
C PRO A 121 0.24 -14.52 -12.60
N THR A 122 0.53 -15.32 -13.62
CA THR A 122 -0.49 -16.00 -14.44
C THR A 122 -0.99 -17.28 -13.77
N LEU A 123 -2.13 -17.78 -14.23
CA LEU A 123 -2.67 -19.07 -13.79
C LEU A 123 -1.70 -20.23 -14.04
N GLU A 124 -0.96 -20.19 -15.16
CA GLU A 124 0.01 -21.22 -15.51
C GLU A 124 1.21 -21.21 -14.57
N GLU A 125 1.75 -20.02 -14.28
CA GLU A 125 2.82 -19.84 -13.30
C GLU A 125 2.40 -20.35 -11.91
N CYS A 126 1.17 -20.07 -11.47
CA CYS A 126 0.64 -20.61 -10.20
C CYS A 126 0.67 -22.13 -10.17
N LYS A 127 0.20 -22.78 -11.23
CA LYS A 127 0.14 -24.24 -11.33
C LYS A 127 1.54 -24.87 -11.34
N ASN A 128 2.48 -24.25 -12.06
CA ASN A 128 3.85 -24.73 -12.13
C ASN A 128 4.56 -24.56 -10.78
N GLN A 129 4.43 -23.39 -10.16
CA GLN A 129 5.03 -23.11 -8.85
C GLN A 129 4.48 -24.04 -7.76
N TYR A 130 3.16 -24.26 -7.75
CA TYR A 130 2.54 -25.23 -6.84
C TYR A 130 3.14 -26.64 -7.00
N LYS A 131 3.33 -27.11 -8.26
CA LYS A 131 3.95 -28.42 -8.53
C LYS A 131 5.37 -28.51 -7.99
N GLU A 132 6.16 -27.45 -8.10
CA GLU A 132 7.52 -27.44 -7.55
C GLU A 132 7.50 -27.47 -6.02
N LEU A 133 6.61 -26.72 -5.38
CA LEU A 133 6.51 -26.66 -3.91
C LEU A 133 6.03 -27.98 -3.30
N ILE A 134 5.09 -28.70 -3.93
CA ILE A 134 4.64 -30.00 -3.39
C ILE A 134 5.67 -31.11 -3.52
N LYS A 135 6.65 -31.03 -4.42
CA LYS A 135 7.71 -32.06 -4.53
C LYS A 135 8.53 -32.20 -3.24
N THR A 136 8.58 -31.14 -2.43
CA THR A 136 9.31 -31.12 -1.15
C THR A 136 8.37 -31.07 0.06
N ALA A 137 7.19 -30.46 -0.09
CA ALA A 137 6.22 -30.31 1.01
C ALA A 137 5.23 -31.48 1.16
N HIS A 138 5.20 -32.46 0.24
CA HIS A 138 4.24 -33.56 0.34
C HIS A 138 4.55 -34.46 1.56
N PRO A 139 3.53 -34.88 2.35
CA PRO A 139 3.73 -35.75 3.51
C PRO A 139 4.47 -37.05 3.19
N ASP A 140 4.19 -37.63 2.02
CA ASP A 140 4.80 -38.88 1.57
C ASP A 140 6.32 -38.80 1.31
N VAL A 141 6.87 -37.58 1.14
CA VAL A 141 8.34 -37.37 0.98
C VAL A 141 8.99 -36.79 2.24
N GLY A 142 8.26 -36.78 3.37
CA GLY A 142 8.72 -36.23 4.65
C GLY A 142 8.37 -34.76 4.89
N GLY A 143 7.51 -34.17 4.05
CA GLY A 143 7.02 -32.80 4.22
C GLY A 143 5.91 -32.66 5.28
N SER A 144 5.57 -31.42 5.63
CA SER A 144 4.52 -31.13 6.62
C SER A 144 3.12 -31.18 6.01
N VAL A 145 2.21 -31.93 6.65
CA VAL A 145 0.77 -31.95 6.30
C VAL A 145 0.15 -30.55 6.37
N GLU A 146 0.61 -29.71 7.29
CA GLU A 146 0.11 -28.33 7.43
C GLU A 146 0.56 -27.44 6.28
N GLU A 147 1.82 -27.55 5.86
CA GLU A 147 2.36 -26.81 4.71
C GLU A 147 1.67 -27.25 3.42
N PHE A 148 1.50 -28.56 3.24
CA PHE A 148 0.78 -29.11 2.10
C PHE A 148 -0.66 -28.57 2.00
N LYS A 149 -1.39 -28.51 3.12
CA LYS A 149 -2.74 -27.93 3.16
C LYS A 149 -2.74 -26.44 2.81
N LYS A 150 -1.80 -25.65 3.34
CA LYS A 150 -1.67 -24.21 3.03
C LYS A 150 -1.40 -23.97 1.54
N LEU A 151 -0.48 -24.73 0.95
CA LEU A 151 -0.16 -24.63 -0.47
C LEU A 151 -1.34 -25.04 -1.36
N THR A 152 -2.04 -26.10 -0.99
CA THR A 152 -3.23 -26.58 -1.72
C THR A 152 -4.35 -25.53 -1.69
N GLU A 153 -4.61 -24.95 -0.52
CA GLU A 153 -5.62 -23.89 -0.39
C GLU A 153 -5.22 -22.62 -1.14
N ALA A 154 -3.95 -22.21 -1.07
CA ALA A 154 -3.44 -21.07 -1.82
C ALA A 154 -3.60 -21.25 -3.34
N LYS A 155 -3.33 -22.47 -3.85
CA LYS A 155 -3.56 -22.83 -5.26
C LYS A 155 -5.05 -22.76 -5.63
N ARG A 156 -5.94 -23.23 -4.77
CA ARG A 156 -7.40 -23.17 -5.00
C ARG A 156 -7.89 -21.71 -5.08
N LEU A 157 -7.47 -20.87 -4.15
CA LEU A 157 -7.81 -19.44 -4.13
C LEU A 157 -7.28 -18.70 -5.36
N ALA A 158 -6.06 -19.04 -5.83
CA ALA A 158 -5.52 -18.51 -7.06
C ALA A 158 -6.37 -18.91 -8.29
N GLU A 159 -6.86 -20.15 -8.36
CA GLU A 159 -7.75 -20.58 -9.45
C GLU A 159 -9.10 -19.85 -9.44
N ASP A 160 -9.67 -19.62 -8.26
CA ASP A 160 -10.93 -18.89 -8.11
C ASP A 160 -10.76 -17.40 -8.48
N TYR A 161 -9.62 -16.79 -8.12
CA TYR A 161 -9.26 -15.42 -8.50
C TYR A 161 -9.32 -15.22 -10.03
N PHE A 162 -8.66 -16.07 -10.80
CA PHE A 162 -8.65 -15.93 -12.27
C PHE A 162 -9.97 -16.32 -12.94
N LYS A 163 -10.79 -17.18 -12.32
CA LYS A 163 -12.16 -17.45 -12.80
C LYS A 163 -13.08 -16.25 -12.57
N GLY A 164 -12.93 -15.54 -11.46
CA GLY A 164 -13.66 -14.31 -11.16
C GLY A 164 -13.35 -13.21 -12.16
N GLU A 165 -12.07 -12.99 -12.49
CA GLU A 165 -11.66 -12.00 -13.49
C GLU A 165 -12.26 -12.26 -14.87
N GLN A 166 -12.40 -13.52 -15.32
CA GLN A 166 -13.00 -13.83 -16.62
C GLN A 166 -14.51 -13.52 -16.70
N ASN A 167 -15.20 -13.48 -15.56
CA ASN A 167 -16.64 -13.23 -15.48
C ASN A 167 -17.01 -11.74 -15.39
N GLU A 168 -16.09 -10.86 -14.97
CA GLU A 168 -16.33 -9.40 -14.92
C GLU A 168 -16.11 -8.71 -16.27
N PHE A 169 -15.49 -9.40 -17.24
CA PHE A 169 -15.24 -8.90 -18.60
C PHE A 169 -16.06 -9.61 -19.70
N SER A 170 -17.10 -10.37 -19.32
CA SER A 170 -18.08 -10.99 -20.24
C SER A 170 -19.45 -10.33 -20.11
#